data_AF-A0A5M6CHN0-F1
#
_entry.id   AF-A0A5M6CHN0-F1
#
_cell.length_a   1.000
_cell.length_b   1.000
_cell.length_c   1.000
_cell.angle_alpha   90.00
_cell.angle_beta   90.00
_cell.angle_gamma   90.00
#
_symmetry.space_group_name_H-M   'P 1'
#
loop_
_entity.id
_entity.type
_entity.pdbx_description
1 polymer ?
#
loop_
_entity_poly.entity_id
_entity_poly.type
_entity_poly.pdbx_seq_one_letter_code
_entity_poly.pdbx_strand_id
1 'polypeptide(L)'
;MKNIIYILFLIVSTNTFAQSEIVNDELFLKYEKEYLRYLNSRDAQYLQKLDEDEASFYKMFKEPKAVRSFKKNKDPLKWLEKNISKTNFTNAVQAKNNYNDLIVLKNKLNNEGKLAVELLNDLVKKYDAALIWKTLKSRLPK
;
A
#
# COMPACT_ATOMS: atom_id res chain seq x y z
N MET A 1 5.33 -11.44 13.21
CA MET A 1 6.17 -10.31 12.77
C MET A 1 5.25 -9.17 12.36
N LYS A 2 5.27 -8.09 13.14
CA LYS A 2 4.49 -6.87 12.89
C LYS A 2 5.33 -6.01 11.94
N ASN A 3 4.79 -5.65 10.79
CA ASN A 3 5.17 -4.47 9.98
C ASN A 3 4.09 -4.32 8.90
N ILE A 4 2.98 -3.68 9.28
CA ILE A 4 1.93 -3.23 8.36
C ILE A 4 2.13 -1.72 8.27
N ILE A 5 2.74 -1.25 7.19
CA ILE A 5 2.89 0.17 6.94
C ILE A 5 1.61 0.65 6.26
N TYR A 6 0.86 1.43 7.02
CA TYR A 6 -0.28 2.21 6.57
C TYR A 6 0.25 3.37 5.71
N ILE A 7 -0.24 3.51 4.48
CA ILE A 7 -0.15 4.78 3.75
C ILE A 7 -1.13 5.74 4.44
N LEU A 8 -0.63 6.46 5.44
CA LEU A 8 -1.37 7.46 6.20
C LEU A 8 -1.62 8.69 5.32
N PHE A 9 -2.87 8.92 4.93
CA PHE A 9 -3.36 10.25 4.60
C PHE A 9 -3.52 11.05 5.90
N LEU A 10 -2.63 12.00 6.18
CA LEU A 10 -2.83 12.98 7.26
C LEU A 10 -2.47 14.40 6.86
N ILE A 11 -3.23 15.31 7.46
CA ILE A 11 -3.48 16.71 7.13
C ILE A 11 -2.26 17.61 7.42
N VAL A 12 -2.16 18.67 6.61
CA VAL A 12 -1.08 19.66 6.53
C VAL A 12 -0.94 20.50 7.80
N SER A 13 0.29 20.66 8.31
CA SER A 13 0.75 21.92 8.91
C SER A 13 2.27 22.11 8.68
N THR A 14 2.69 23.37 8.66
CA THR A 14 3.90 23.88 8.00
C THR A 14 5.17 23.80 8.85
N ASN A 15 6.29 23.37 8.23
CA ASN A 15 7.65 23.78 8.61
C ASN A 15 8.50 23.92 7.33
N THR A 16 8.85 25.16 6.95
CA THR A 16 9.66 25.48 5.76
C THR A 16 11.16 25.20 5.95
N PHE A 17 11.66 25.21 7.19
CA PHE A 17 13.08 24.96 7.51
C PHE A 17 13.50 23.50 7.35
N ALA A 18 12.66 22.54 7.75
CA ALA A 18 12.96 21.11 7.56
C ALA A 18 12.90 20.69 6.07
N GLN A 19 12.27 21.51 5.22
CA GLN A 19 12.12 21.24 3.78
C GLN A 19 13.43 21.50 3.01
N SER A 20 14.32 22.38 3.46
CA SER A 20 15.62 22.62 2.78
C SER A 20 16.65 21.52 3.00
N GLU A 21 16.59 20.79 4.12
CA GLU A 21 17.54 19.70 4.41
C GLU A 21 17.19 18.42 3.65
N ILE A 22 15.92 18.00 3.68
CA ILE A 22 15.46 16.77 3.01
C ILE A 22 15.57 16.84 1.48
N VAL A 23 15.41 18.02 0.86
CA VAL A 23 15.49 18.19 -0.61
C VAL A 23 16.83 17.73 -1.19
N ASN A 24 17.90 17.84 -0.41
CA ASN A 24 19.25 17.46 -0.82
C ASN A 24 19.75 16.18 -0.12
N ASP A 25 18.92 15.55 0.71
CA ASP A 25 19.27 14.32 1.40
C ASP A 25 19.41 13.15 0.41
N GLU A 26 20.54 12.44 0.47
CA GLU A 26 20.85 11.37 -0.47
C GLU A 26 19.83 10.20 -0.42
N LEU A 27 19.31 9.88 0.77
CA LEU A 27 18.29 8.86 0.95
C LEU A 27 16.95 9.33 0.35
N PHE A 28 16.63 10.62 0.48
CA PHE A 28 15.45 11.21 -0.15
C PHE A 28 15.56 11.21 -1.67
N LEU A 29 16.71 11.57 -2.24
CA LEU A 29 16.93 11.54 -3.69
C LEU A 29 16.85 10.12 -4.26
N LYS A 30 17.38 9.12 -3.53
CA LYS A 30 17.23 7.69 -3.89
C LYS A 30 15.77 7.26 -3.86
N TYR A 31 15.04 7.63 -2.81
CA TYR A 31 13.60 7.36 -2.68
C TYR A 31 12.81 7.99 -3.83
N GLU A 32 13.04 9.27 -4.12
CA GLU A 32 12.37 9.98 -5.21
C GLU A 32 12.60 9.31 -6.56
N LYS A 33 13.85 8.95 -6.88
CA LYS A 33 14.17 8.29 -8.14
C LYS A 33 13.46 6.94 -8.28
N GLU A 34 13.45 6.14 -7.23
CA GLU A 34 12.77 4.84 -7.22
C GLU A 34 11.25 5.00 -7.24
N TYR A 35 10.72 6.02 -6.56
CA TYR A 35 9.30 6.39 -6.61
C TYR A 35 8.88 6.85 -8.01
N LEU A 36 9.70 7.64 -8.71
CA LEU A 36 9.44 8.05 -10.11
C LEU A 36 9.57 6.88 -11.09
N ARG A 37 10.57 6.01 -10.91
CA ARG A 37 10.72 4.78 -11.72
C ARG A 37 9.48 3.89 -11.57
N TYR A 38 8.98 3.80 -10.34
CA TYR A 38 7.76 3.11 -10.00
C TYR A 38 6.52 3.78 -10.61
N LEU A 39 6.36 5.10 -10.50
CA LEU A 39 5.23 5.83 -11.10
C LEU A 39 5.19 5.78 -12.62
N ASN A 40 6.35 5.73 -13.27
CA ASN A 40 6.47 5.63 -14.72
C ASN A 40 6.43 4.17 -15.21
N SER A 41 6.32 3.19 -14.32
CA SER A 41 6.11 1.80 -14.74
C SER A 41 4.70 1.64 -15.30
N ARG A 42 4.55 0.69 -16.23
CA ARG A 42 3.24 0.33 -16.80
C ARG A 42 2.25 -0.13 -15.71
N ASP A 43 2.76 -0.48 -14.53
CA ASP A 43 2.03 -1.03 -13.40
C ASP A 43 1.57 0.03 -12.38
N ALA A 44 1.98 1.31 -12.49
CA ALA A 44 1.60 2.38 -11.56
C ALA A 44 0.08 2.59 -11.43
N GLN A 45 -0.66 2.43 -12.54
CA GLN A 45 -2.13 2.51 -12.58
C GLN A 45 -2.82 1.41 -11.75
N TYR A 46 -2.15 0.27 -11.56
CA TYR A 46 -2.70 -0.87 -10.82
C TYR A 46 -2.55 -0.71 -9.30
N LEU A 47 -1.70 0.21 -8.85
CA LEU A 47 -1.35 0.35 -7.45
C LEU A 47 -2.04 1.54 -6.78
N GLN A 48 -2.41 2.57 -7.53
CA GLN A 48 -3.39 3.56 -7.08
C GLN A 48 -4.73 2.90 -6.70
N LYS A 49 -5.06 1.78 -7.36
CA LYS A 49 -6.28 1.01 -7.09
C LYS A 49 -6.13 -0.04 -6.00
N LEU A 50 -4.92 -0.43 -5.61
CA LEU A 50 -4.73 -1.56 -4.70
C LEU A 50 -5.35 -1.31 -3.32
N ASP A 51 -5.19 -0.11 -2.76
CA ASP A 51 -5.80 0.25 -1.48
C ASP A 51 -7.34 0.26 -1.58
N GLU A 52 -7.87 0.75 -2.71
CA GLU A 52 -9.31 0.77 -2.99
C GLU A 52 -9.87 -0.65 -3.19
N ASP A 53 -9.14 -1.50 -3.91
CA ASP A 53 -9.50 -2.89 -4.20
C ASP A 53 -9.40 -3.75 -2.92
N GLU A 54 -8.37 -3.54 -2.09
CA GLU A 54 -8.22 -4.22 -0.81
C GLU A 54 -9.31 -3.80 0.18
N ALA A 55 -9.60 -2.49 0.25
CA ALA A 55 -10.70 -1.98 1.06
C ALA A 55 -12.05 -2.54 0.58
N SER A 56 -12.28 -2.55 -0.73
CA SER A 56 -13.49 -3.10 -1.35
C SER A 56 -13.64 -4.58 -1.06
N PHE A 57 -12.56 -5.36 -1.18
CA PHE A 57 -12.57 -6.79 -0.85
C PHE A 57 -12.95 -7.04 0.61
N TYR A 58 -12.37 -6.34 1.58
CA TYR A 58 -12.71 -6.56 2.99
C TYR A 58 -14.09 -6.02 3.37
N LYS A 59 -14.61 -4.99 2.68
CA LYS A 59 -16.00 -4.54 2.84
C LYS A 59 -17.02 -5.62 2.47
N MET A 60 -16.64 -6.60 1.65
CA MET A 60 -17.50 -7.74 1.33
C MET A 60 -17.68 -8.71 2.50
N PHE A 61 -16.95 -8.58 3.60
CA PHE A 61 -17.13 -9.42 4.78
C PHE A 61 -18.24 -8.84 5.65
N LYS A 62 -19.21 -9.68 6.04
CA LYS A 62 -20.38 -9.25 6.82
C LYS A 62 -20.01 -8.74 8.22
N GLU A 63 -18.91 -9.24 8.78
CA GLU A 63 -18.50 -8.93 10.14
C GLU A 63 -16.99 -8.70 10.27
N PRO A 64 -16.55 -7.77 11.14
CA PRO A 64 -15.14 -7.56 11.46
C PRO A 64 -14.44 -8.82 11.98
N LYS A 65 -15.17 -9.71 12.68
CA LYS A 65 -14.63 -10.97 13.18
C LYS A 65 -14.24 -11.91 12.04
N ALA A 66 -15.03 -11.96 10.96
CA ALA A 66 -14.76 -12.77 9.78
C ALA A 66 -13.48 -12.31 9.08
N VAL A 67 -13.29 -10.99 8.92
CA VAL A 67 -12.05 -10.40 8.39
C VAL A 67 -10.84 -10.84 9.22
N ARG A 68 -10.92 -10.72 10.55
CA ARG A 68 -9.82 -11.12 11.46
C ARG A 68 -9.50 -12.61 11.35
N SER A 69 -10.50 -13.47 11.26
CA SER A 69 -10.31 -14.91 11.08
C SER A 69 -9.69 -15.25 9.73
N PHE A 70 -10.12 -14.59 8.66
CA PHE A 70 -9.57 -14.76 7.32
C PHE A 70 -8.10 -14.35 7.25
N LYS A 71 -7.75 -13.15 7.74
CA LYS A 71 -6.36 -12.63 7.75
C LYS A 71 -5.38 -13.51 8.54
N LYS A 72 -5.87 -14.28 9.50
CA LYS A 72 -5.05 -15.22 10.32
C LYS A 72 -5.00 -16.63 9.74
N ASN A 73 -5.76 -16.92 8.68
CA ASN A 73 -5.81 -18.26 8.12
C ASN A 73 -4.56 -18.54 7.28
N LYS A 74 -4.01 -19.75 7.40
CA LYS A 74 -2.86 -20.20 6.60
C LYS A 74 -3.22 -20.48 5.14
N ASP A 75 -4.48 -20.76 4.87
CA ASP A 75 -5.02 -21.05 3.53
C ASP A 75 -6.27 -20.17 3.27
N PRO A 76 -6.05 -18.92 2.81
CA PRO A 76 -7.12 -17.97 2.56
C PRO A 76 -8.13 -18.46 1.50
N LEU A 77 -7.68 -19.17 0.46
CA LEU A 77 -8.55 -19.67 -0.61
C LEU A 77 -9.52 -20.73 -0.08
N LYS A 78 -9.01 -21.68 0.70
CA LYS A 78 -9.84 -22.69 1.37
C LYS A 78 -10.75 -22.07 2.43
N TRP A 79 -10.30 -21.00 3.10
CA TRP A 79 -11.14 -20.27 4.03
C TRP A 79 -12.36 -19.66 3.31
N LEU A 80 -12.16 -18.98 2.17
CA LEU A 80 -13.24 -18.38 1.38
C LEU A 80 -14.22 -19.43 0.89
N GLU A 81 -13.74 -20.59 0.46
CA GLU A 81 -14.58 -21.71 0.03
C GLU A 81 -15.47 -22.23 1.16
N LYS A 82 -14.92 -22.41 2.36
CA LYS A 82 -15.67 -22.91 3.53
C LYS A 82 -16.56 -21.87 4.20
N ASN A 83 -16.28 -20.58 4.03
CA ASN A 83 -16.89 -19.49 4.80
C ASN A 83 -17.56 -18.44 3.91
N ILE A 84 -17.91 -18.79 2.68
CA ILE A 84 -18.53 -17.85 1.73
C ILE A 84 -19.77 -17.17 2.29
N SER A 85 -20.55 -17.90 3.11
CA SER A 85 -21.74 -17.38 3.80
C SER A 85 -21.45 -16.20 4.74
N LYS A 86 -20.20 -16.04 5.20
CA LYS A 86 -19.73 -14.92 6.04
C LYS A 86 -19.36 -13.67 5.22
N THR A 87 -19.60 -13.71 3.91
CA THR A 87 -19.31 -12.62 2.96
C THR A 87 -20.55 -12.29 2.13
N ASN A 88 -20.49 -11.18 1.41
CA ASN A 88 -21.47 -10.71 0.45
C ASN A 88 -21.08 -11.04 -1.01
N PHE A 89 -20.04 -11.87 -1.21
CA PHE A 89 -19.69 -12.36 -2.55
C PHE A 89 -20.78 -13.31 -3.05
N THR A 90 -21.04 -13.29 -4.35
CA THR A 90 -22.05 -14.13 -4.99
C THR A 90 -21.73 -15.61 -4.82
N ASN A 91 -20.45 -15.99 -4.93
CA ASN A 91 -19.99 -17.36 -4.75
C ASN A 91 -18.49 -17.43 -4.41
N ALA A 92 -18.03 -18.61 -4.01
CA ALA A 92 -16.64 -18.85 -3.64
C ALA A 92 -15.66 -18.66 -4.80
N VAL A 93 -16.09 -18.87 -6.05
CA VAL A 93 -15.24 -18.66 -7.23
C VAL A 93 -14.91 -17.18 -7.37
N GLN A 94 -15.92 -16.30 -7.32
CA GLN A 94 -15.74 -14.85 -7.36
C GLN A 94 -14.84 -14.37 -6.23
N ALA A 95 -15.11 -14.80 -4.98
CA ALA A 95 -14.30 -14.40 -3.84
C ALA A 95 -12.82 -14.82 -3.99
N LYS A 96 -12.57 -16.04 -4.47
CA LYS A 96 -11.21 -16.55 -4.71
C LYS A 96 -10.51 -15.78 -5.83
N ASN A 97 -11.20 -15.48 -6.93
CA ASN A 97 -10.63 -14.69 -8.03
C ASN A 97 -10.23 -13.29 -7.57
N ASN A 98 -11.15 -12.56 -6.92
CA ASN A 98 -10.85 -11.22 -6.40
C ASN A 98 -9.67 -11.24 -5.40
N TYR A 99 -9.57 -12.27 -4.57
CA TYR A 99 -8.43 -12.42 -3.67
C TYR A 99 -7.12 -12.70 -4.41
N ASN A 100 -7.14 -13.55 -5.42
CA ASN A 100 -5.96 -13.84 -6.24
C ASN A 100 -5.48 -12.60 -7.00
N ASP A 101 -6.40 -11.80 -7.56
CA ASP A 101 -6.06 -10.54 -8.23
C ASP A 101 -5.34 -9.59 -7.26
N LEU A 102 -5.85 -9.45 -6.03
CA LEU A 102 -5.17 -8.68 -4.98
C LEU A 102 -3.77 -9.22 -4.67
N ILE A 103 -3.58 -10.54 -4.62
CA ILE A 103 -2.27 -11.13 -4.34
C ILE A 103 -1.30 -10.92 -5.49
N VAL A 104 -1.76 -11.05 -6.74
CA VAL A 104 -0.95 -10.74 -7.92
C VAL A 104 -0.50 -9.29 -7.91
N LEU A 105 -1.43 -8.37 -7.62
CA LEU A 105 -1.13 -6.94 -7.51
C LEU A 105 -0.14 -6.63 -6.37
N LYS A 106 -0.33 -7.23 -5.20
CA LYS A 106 0.59 -7.10 -4.06
C LYS A 106 1.96 -7.67 -4.36
N ASN A 107 2.05 -8.78 -5.08
CA ASN A 107 3.32 -9.37 -5.46
C ASN A 107 4.04 -8.50 -6.49
N LYS A 108 3.31 -7.92 -7.46
CA LYS A 108 3.87 -6.91 -8.37
C LYS A 108 4.39 -5.69 -7.60
N LEU A 109 3.62 -5.16 -6.66
CA LEU A 109 4.05 -4.07 -5.77
C LEU A 109 5.32 -4.43 -4.99
N ASN A 110 5.36 -5.61 -4.40
CA ASN A 110 6.52 -6.07 -3.64
C ASN A 110 7.74 -6.33 -4.53
N ASN A 111 7.57 -6.64 -5.81
CA ASN A 111 8.69 -6.86 -6.70
C ASN A 111 9.22 -5.55 -7.29
N GLU A 112 8.34 -4.61 -7.61
CA GLU A 112 8.71 -3.35 -8.29
C GLU A 112 8.91 -2.16 -7.34
N GLY A 113 8.14 -2.11 -6.24
CA GLY A 113 8.12 -1.02 -5.26
C GLY A 113 8.87 -1.31 -3.96
N LYS A 114 9.42 -2.52 -3.76
CA LYS A 114 10.11 -2.90 -2.51
C LYS A 114 11.25 -1.95 -2.16
N LEU A 115 12.06 -1.55 -3.15
CA LEU A 115 13.15 -0.61 -2.89
C LEU A 115 12.62 0.78 -2.50
N ALA A 116 11.57 1.28 -3.14
CA ALA A 116 10.94 2.55 -2.75
C ALA A 116 10.34 2.51 -1.33
N VAL A 117 9.75 1.38 -0.94
CA VAL A 117 9.20 1.15 0.41
C VAL A 117 10.31 1.03 1.45
N GLU A 118 11.40 0.31 1.15
CA GLU A 118 12.57 0.22 2.04
C GLU A 118 13.19 1.60 2.27
N LEU A 119 13.38 2.38 1.20
CA LEU A 119 13.90 3.74 1.28
C LEU A 119 12.96 4.67 2.05
N LEU A 120 11.64 4.56 1.87
CA LEU A 120 10.66 5.31 2.66
C LEU A 120 10.72 4.93 4.14
N ASN A 121 10.82 3.64 4.46
CA ASN A 121 10.94 3.16 5.84
C ASN A 121 12.21 3.66 6.52
N ASP A 122 13.29 3.84 5.78
CA ASP A 122 14.51 4.44 6.32
C ASP A 122 14.39 5.96 6.42
N LEU A 123 13.67 6.62 5.51
CA LEU A 123 13.40 8.06 5.59
C LEU A 123 12.53 8.42 6.78
N VAL A 124 11.46 7.67 7.08
CA VAL A 124 10.57 7.96 8.22
C VAL A 124 11.24 7.75 9.59
N LYS A 125 12.43 7.11 9.62
CA LYS A 125 13.28 7.08 10.82
C LYS A 125 14.04 8.40 11.04
N LYS A 126 14.23 9.20 9.98
CA LYS A 126 15.00 10.46 10.00
C LYS A 126 14.11 11.70 9.90
N TYR A 127 13.03 11.61 9.15
CA TYR A 127 12.16 12.73 8.81
C TYR A 127 10.70 12.40 9.10
N ASP A 128 9.92 13.42 9.39
CA ASP A 128 8.47 13.27 9.49
C ASP A 128 7.87 12.84 8.13
N ALA A 129 6.91 11.91 8.17
CA ALA A 129 6.27 11.38 6.98
C ALA A 129 5.59 12.46 6.13
N ALA A 130 5.00 13.49 6.76
CA ALA A 130 4.36 14.60 6.05
C ALA A 130 5.38 15.49 5.35
N LEU A 131 6.58 15.66 5.93
CA LEU A 131 7.67 16.40 5.30
C LEU A 131 8.22 15.67 4.07
N ILE A 132 8.42 14.35 4.16
CA ILE A 132 8.85 13.50 3.04
C ILE A 132 7.84 13.63 1.89
N TRP A 133 6.54 13.48 2.19
CA TRP A 133 5.49 13.55 1.19
C TRP A 133 5.35 14.93 0.55
N LYS A 134 5.38 16.00 1.36
CA LYS A 134 5.31 17.38 0.85
C LYS A 134 6.47 17.68 -0.08
N THR A 135 7.67 17.22 0.27
CA THR A 135 8.87 17.41 -0.54
C THR A 135 8.77 16.64 -1.85
N LEU A 136 8.38 15.36 -1.79
CA LEU A 136 8.18 14.55 -2.99
C LEU A 136 7.15 15.18 -3.92
N LYS A 137 5.96 15.53 -3.39
CA LYS A 137 4.87 16.14 -4.16
C LYS A 137 5.27 17.46 -4.84
N SER A 138 6.16 18.24 -4.22
CA SER A 138 6.66 19.49 -4.83
C SER A 138 7.60 19.28 -6.02
N ARG A 139 8.14 18.06 -6.19
CA ARG A 139 9.13 17.70 -7.21
C ARG A 139 8.59 16.74 -8.28
N LEU A 140 7.40 16.16 -8.08
CA LEU A 140 6.73 15.38 -9.11
C LEU A 140 6.31 16.30 -10.29
N PRO A 141 6.46 15.84 -11.55
CA PRO A 141 5.92 16.57 -12.70
C PRO A 141 4.39 16.69 -12.56
N LYS A 142 3.86 17.88 -12.90
CA LYS A 142 2.42 18.17 -12.86
C LYS A 142 1.67 17.52 -14.02
#